data_AF-A0A2A5PFL8-F1
#
_entry.id   AF-A0A2A5PFL8-F1
#
_cell.length_a   1.000
_cell.length_b   1.000
_cell.length_c   1.000
_cell.angle_alpha   90.00
_cell.angle_beta   90.00
_cell.angle_gamma   90.00
#
_symmetry.space_group_name_H-M   'P 1'
#
loop_
_entity.id
_entity.type
_entity.pdbx_description
1 polymer ?
#
loop_
_entity_poly.entity_id
_entity_poly.type
_entity_poly.pdbx_seq_one_letter_code
_entity_poly.pdbx_strand_id
1 'polypeptide(L)'
;MALDQIWKQQLTLVTYGNEYLAQDLSFNHWLKHQVFNQHQIQFRDLLSQHLLAQHFQIWLEHLKQQGVRRLSLHQASILNDEKNPNPNVELLPFAHFIVSHEAQHKSAWIFGKELAEWYTAEQDYMAPVSQQSELRQEVMWRYQLNHKLARQLDTDFASPNWDEIDRFIRSELFLNPCATEFVEPEQSAKPYFGVDLTQNATESIYPTLALIPADYPAAYAHQMLYRLDALDQHIQNQIQHPYHADGTELEPSEQLNLRHFSQKLEDLHAKFITKVANHYQTAQLTPVQTPDPFESTPSQVQNIASPQIPTPAATHKVGTSAVIKLILMTVVICAAAYYFGL
;
A
#
# COMPACT_ATOMS: atom_id res chain seq x y z
N MET A 1 9.38 6.07 17.95
CA MET A 1 7.92 5.89 17.83
C MET A 1 7.69 4.53 17.21
N ALA A 2 6.81 3.70 17.79
CA ALA A 2 6.24 2.58 17.06
C ALA A 2 5.51 3.19 15.86
N LEU A 3 6.15 3.25 14.69
CA LEU A 3 5.42 3.37 13.43
C LEU A 3 4.39 2.24 13.50
N ASP A 4 3.14 2.65 13.66
CA ASP A 4 2.09 1.80 14.19
C ASP A 4 1.99 0.56 13.29
N GLN A 5 2.21 -0.61 13.89
CA GLN A 5 2.18 -1.91 13.19
C GLN A 5 0.79 -2.17 12.56
N ILE A 6 -0.18 -1.30 12.82
CA ILE A 6 -1.52 -1.28 12.22
C ILE A 6 -1.51 -1.44 10.70
N TRP A 7 -0.53 -0.88 9.98
CA TRP A 7 -0.46 -1.04 8.52
C TRP A 7 -0.29 -2.51 8.11
N LYS A 8 0.34 -3.34 8.94
CA LYS A 8 0.51 -4.78 8.68
C LYS A 8 -0.82 -5.52 8.79
N GLN A 9 -1.64 -5.13 9.76
CA GLN A 9 -3.02 -5.63 9.86
C GLN A 9 -3.85 -5.16 8.68
N GLN A 10 -3.74 -3.89 8.28
CA GLN A 10 -4.46 -3.37 7.14
C GLN A 10 -4.05 -4.06 5.82
N LEU A 11 -2.74 -4.24 5.60
CA LEU A 11 -2.21 -4.97 4.46
C LEU A 11 -2.76 -6.40 4.44
N THR A 12 -2.69 -7.11 5.57
CA THR A 12 -3.20 -8.50 5.69
C THR A 12 -4.71 -8.57 5.43
N LEU A 13 -5.49 -7.64 5.98
CA LEU A 13 -6.93 -7.57 5.74
C LEU A 13 -7.24 -7.32 4.25
N VAL A 14 -6.44 -6.50 3.56
CA VAL A 14 -6.63 -6.25 2.13
C VAL A 14 -6.22 -7.45 1.30
N THR A 15 -5.04 -8.03 1.53
CA THR A 15 -4.53 -9.15 0.73
C THR A 15 -5.39 -10.39 0.93
N TYR A 16 -5.53 -10.90 2.16
CA TYR A 16 -6.35 -12.09 2.44
C TYR A 16 -7.86 -11.83 2.32
N GLY A 17 -8.33 -10.62 2.64
CA GLY A 17 -9.72 -10.27 2.48
C GLY A 17 -10.15 -10.26 1.01
N ASN A 18 -9.30 -9.80 0.10
CA ASN A 18 -9.58 -9.89 -1.34
C ASN A 18 -9.74 -11.34 -1.81
N GLU A 19 -8.87 -12.25 -1.35
CA GLU A 19 -8.99 -13.68 -1.69
C GLU A 19 -10.28 -14.31 -1.13
N TYR A 20 -10.66 -13.94 0.09
CA TYR A 20 -11.93 -14.36 0.67
C TYR A 20 -13.16 -13.85 -0.12
N LEU A 21 -13.12 -12.58 -0.54
CA LEU A 21 -14.18 -11.94 -1.31
C LEU A 21 -14.28 -12.50 -2.73
N ALA A 22 -13.15 -12.84 -3.35
CA ALA A 22 -13.07 -13.51 -4.65
C ALA A 22 -13.49 -15.00 -4.61
N GLN A 23 -13.67 -15.55 -3.40
CA GLN A 23 -14.01 -16.96 -3.10
C GLN A 23 -12.83 -17.95 -3.23
N ASP A 24 -11.61 -17.44 -3.30
CA ASP A 24 -10.40 -18.24 -3.47
C ASP A 24 -9.83 -18.73 -2.13
N LEU A 25 -10.26 -18.14 -1.00
CA LEU A 25 -9.78 -18.51 0.33
C LEU A 25 -10.89 -18.59 1.39
N SER A 26 -10.86 -19.62 2.24
CA SER A 26 -11.69 -19.73 3.46
C SER A 26 -11.00 -19.14 4.69
N PHE A 27 -11.76 -18.56 5.63
CA PHE A 27 -11.25 -18.05 6.90
C PHE A 27 -10.44 -19.07 7.70
N ASN A 28 -10.74 -20.36 7.58
CA ASN A 28 -10.04 -21.41 8.32
C ASN A 28 -8.51 -21.35 8.13
N HIS A 29 -8.03 -20.80 7.02
CA HIS A 29 -6.61 -20.70 6.71
C HIS A 29 -5.89 -19.54 7.38
N TRP A 30 -6.59 -18.46 7.74
CA TRP A 30 -5.94 -17.21 8.18
C TRP A 30 -6.60 -16.51 9.37
N LEU A 31 -7.66 -17.08 9.94
CA LEU A 31 -8.30 -16.57 11.15
C LEU A 31 -7.33 -16.50 12.34
N LYS A 32 -6.32 -17.37 12.35
CA LYS A 32 -5.28 -17.46 13.40
C LYS A 32 -3.99 -16.73 13.02
N HIS A 33 -4.06 -15.82 12.05
CA HIS A 33 -2.90 -15.04 11.64
C HIS A 33 -2.37 -14.21 12.81
N GLN A 34 -1.09 -14.38 13.11
CA GLN A 34 -0.44 -13.82 14.30
C GLN A 34 -0.45 -12.28 14.36
N VAL A 35 -0.63 -11.60 13.24
CA VAL A 35 -0.69 -10.13 13.17
C VAL A 35 -1.92 -9.59 13.90
N PHE A 36 -2.98 -10.39 14.08
CA PHE A 36 -4.21 -10.00 14.79
C PHE A 36 -4.21 -10.38 16.28
N ASN A 37 -3.15 -11.00 16.81
CA ASN A 37 -3.13 -11.48 18.19
C ASN A 37 -3.09 -10.36 19.24
N GLN A 38 -2.61 -9.16 18.87
CA GLN A 38 -2.42 -8.04 19.80
C GLN A 38 -3.49 -6.95 19.68
N HIS A 39 -4.16 -6.84 18.53
CA HIS A 39 -5.21 -5.84 18.33
C HIS A 39 -6.49 -6.49 17.85
N GLN A 40 -7.58 -6.18 18.56
CA GLN A 40 -8.92 -6.53 18.12
C GLN A 40 -9.55 -5.33 17.42
N ILE A 41 -9.89 -5.50 16.14
CA ILE A 41 -10.51 -4.44 15.33
C ILE A 41 -12.03 -4.58 15.38
N GLN A 42 -12.69 -3.53 15.85
CA GLN A 42 -14.13 -3.33 15.72
C GLN A 42 -14.43 -2.42 14.53
N PHE A 43 -15.64 -2.55 13.99
CA PHE A 43 -16.11 -1.81 12.83
C PHE A 43 -17.39 -1.07 13.20
N ARG A 44 -17.40 0.25 13.00
CA ARG A 44 -18.53 1.12 13.35
C ARG A 44 -18.88 2.04 12.20
N ASP A 45 -20.09 2.55 12.21
CA ASP A 45 -20.49 3.61 11.27
C ASP A 45 -20.10 4.99 11.81
N LEU A 46 -19.41 5.82 11.02
CA LEU A 46 -18.90 7.11 11.49
C LEU A 46 -20.01 8.09 11.88
N LEU A 47 -21.14 8.10 11.17
CA LEU A 47 -22.22 9.07 11.42
C LEU A 47 -23.10 8.64 12.59
N SER A 48 -23.54 7.39 12.59
CA SER A 48 -24.49 6.87 13.59
C SER A 48 -23.83 6.27 14.83
N GLN A 49 -22.51 6.02 14.79
CA GLN A 49 -21.75 5.30 15.82
C GLN A 49 -22.18 3.86 16.09
N HIS A 50 -23.09 3.33 15.27
CA HIS A 50 -23.57 1.97 15.39
C HIS A 50 -22.43 0.97 15.19
N LEU A 51 -22.42 -0.03 16.06
CA LEU A 51 -21.57 -1.20 15.92
C LEU A 51 -22.01 -2.01 14.70
N LEU A 52 -21.11 -2.15 13.72
CA LEU A 52 -21.32 -2.93 12.51
C LEU A 52 -20.78 -4.34 12.66
N ALA A 53 -19.57 -4.49 13.23
CA ALA A 53 -18.96 -5.78 13.50
C ALA A 53 -17.97 -5.69 14.67
N GLN A 54 -17.86 -6.76 15.45
CA GLN A 54 -16.92 -6.86 16.58
C GLN A 54 -15.59 -7.53 16.21
N HIS A 55 -15.50 -8.02 14.98
CA HIS A 55 -14.36 -8.79 14.46
C HIS A 55 -14.31 -8.70 12.93
N PHE A 56 -13.10 -8.78 12.36
CA PHE A 56 -12.89 -8.65 10.91
C PHE A 56 -13.58 -9.75 10.09
N GLN A 57 -13.78 -10.93 10.68
CA GLN A 57 -14.51 -12.03 10.04
C GLN A 57 -15.96 -11.63 9.74
N ILE A 58 -16.69 -11.15 10.75
CA ILE A 58 -18.10 -10.73 10.62
C ILE A 58 -18.20 -9.55 9.64
N TRP A 59 -17.23 -8.63 9.71
CA TRP A 59 -17.12 -7.53 8.75
C TRP A 59 -16.99 -8.02 7.32
N LEU A 60 -16.03 -8.90 7.02
CA LEU A 60 -15.83 -9.46 5.68
C LEU A 60 -17.01 -10.31 5.18
N GLU A 61 -17.65 -11.09 6.05
CA GLU A 61 -18.88 -11.83 5.72
C GLU A 61 -20.00 -10.87 5.29
N HIS A 62 -20.19 -9.78 6.04
CA HIS A 62 -21.17 -8.77 5.69
C HIS A 62 -20.83 -8.06 4.37
N LEU A 63 -19.58 -7.65 4.17
CA LEU A 63 -19.13 -7.04 2.90
C LEU A 63 -19.40 -7.96 1.71
N LYS A 64 -19.11 -9.26 1.84
CA LYS A 64 -19.40 -10.26 0.80
C LYS A 64 -20.89 -10.35 0.48
N GLN A 65 -21.76 -10.33 1.51
CA GLN A 65 -23.22 -10.30 1.34
C GLN A 65 -23.71 -9.03 0.64
N GLN A 66 -23.05 -7.89 0.86
CA GLN A 66 -23.33 -6.63 0.16
C GLN A 66 -22.78 -6.59 -1.29
N GLY A 67 -22.14 -7.67 -1.75
CA GLY A 67 -21.59 -7.76 -3.10
C GLY A 67 -20.27 -7.00 -3.29
N VAL A 68 -19.57 -6.65 -2.21
CA VAL A 68 -18.20 -6.12 -2.29
C VAL A 68 -17.29 -7.19 -2.86
N ARG A 69 -16.49 -6.81 -3.86
CA ARG A 69 -15.55 -7.72 -4.52
C ARG A 69 -14.09 -7.37 -4.31
N ARG A 70 -13.84 -6.18 -3.75
CA ARG A 70 -12.49 -5.66 -3.58
C ARG A 70 -12.39 -4.82 -2.32
N LEU A 71 -11.29 -5.02 -1.62
CA LEU A 71 -10.68 -4.11 -0.68
C LEU A 71 -9.44 -3.48 -1.32
N SER A 72 -9.18 -2.23 -1.00
CA SER A 72 -7.93 -1.56 -1.36
C SER A 72 -7.39 -0.77 -0.19
N LEU A 73 -6.10 -0.48 -0.23
CA LEU A 73 -5.43 0.37 0.75
C LEU A 73 -5.03 1.69 0.08
N HIS A 74 -5.24 2.82 0.77
CA HIS A 74 -4.91 4.14 0.24
C HIS A 74 -4.25 5.01 1.30
N GLN A 75 -3.47 5.99 0.86
CA GLN A 75 -2.86 6.96 1.77
C GLN A 75 -3.92 7.91 2.35
N ALA A 76 -3.89 8.09 3.67
CA ALA A 76 -4.83 8.94 4.39
C ALA A 76 -4.73 10.44 4.00
N SER A 77 -3.62 10.86 3.39
CA SER A 77 -3.43 12.23 2.90
C SER A 77 -4.51 12.68 1.91
N ILE A 78 -5.18 11.74 1.22
CA ILE A 78 -6.32 12.01 0.34
C ILE A 78 -7.52 12.60 1.09
N LEU A 79 -7.63 12.34 2.40
CA LEU A 79 -8.72 12.78 3.26
C LEU A 79 -8.41 14.09 4.02
N ASN A 80 -7.22 14.68 3.86
CA ASN A 80 -6.79 15.85 4.65
C ASN A 80 -7.70 17.08 4.48
N ASP A 81 -8.32 17.23 3.31
CA ASP A 81 -9.24 18.34 3.00
C ASP A 81 -10.67 18.07 3.48
N GLU A 82 -10.98 16.84 3.93
CA GLU A 82 -12.33 16.46 4.33
C GLU A 82 -12.56 16.81 5.80
N LYS A 83 -13.72 17.43 6.06
CA LYS A 83 -14.14 17.73 7.43
C LYS A 83 -14.67 16.46 8.07
N ASN A 84 -14.13 16.09 9.24
CA ASN A 84 -14.69 15.01 10.05
C ASN A 84 -16.17 15.31 10.36
N PRO A 85 -17.12 14.46 9.90
CA PRO A 85 -18.53 14.70 10.08
C PRO A 85 -19.04 14.36 11.49
N ASN A 86 -18.25 13.66 12.31
CA ASN A 86 -18.63 13.31 13.67
C ASN A 86 -17.67 13.93 14.70
N PRO A 87 -18.10 14.95 15.47
CA PRO A 87 -17.26 15.59 16.48
C PRO A 87 -16.95 14.71 17.70
N ASN A 88 -17.68 13.61 17.89
CA ASN A 88 -17.49 12.68 19.00
C ASN A 88 -16.45 11.59 18.69
N VAL A 89 -15.85 11.62 17.50
CA VAL A 89 -14.83 10.67 17.07
C VAL A 89 -13.60 11.45 16.65
N GLU A 90 -12.46 11.14 17.24
CA GLU A 90 -11.16 11.63 16.77
C GLU A 90 -10.59 10.63 15.77
N LEU A 91 -10.44 11.03 14.51
CA LEU A 91 -9.80 10.18 13.49
C LEU A 91 -8.29 10.16 13.72
N LEU A 92 -7.71 8.96 13.75
CA LEU A 92 -6.29 8.77 14.04
C LEU A 92 -5.45 9.07 12.78
N PRO A 93 -4.27 9.71 12.93
CA PRO A 93 -3.42 10.14 11.82
C PRO A 93 -2.55 8.99 11.27
N PHE A 94 -3.14 7.82 11.03
CA PHE A 94 -2.42 6.73 10.39
C PHE A 94 -2.19 7.00 8.91
N ALA A 95 -1.09 6.46 8.38
CA ALA A 95 -0.70 6.67 6.99
C ALA A 95 -1.72 6.10 5.99
N HIS A 96 -2.50 5.09 6.39
CA HIS A 96 -3.40 4.36 5.49
C HIS A 96 -4.82 4.20 6.03
N PHE A 97 -5.76 4.03 5.10
CA PHE A 97 -7.11 3.55 5.36
C PHE A 97 -7.51 2.50 4.32
N ILE A 98 -8.44 1.60 4.69
CA ILE A 98 -8.98 0.58 3.79
C ILE A 98 -10.22 1.13 3.08
N VAL A 99 -10.46 0.73 1.85
CA VAL A 99 -11.68 1.03 1.10
C VAL A 99 -12.35 -0.26 0.65
N SER A 100 -13.64 -0.43 0.97
CA SER A 100 -14.50 -1.43 0.35
C SER A 100 -15.14 -0.87 -0.92
N HIS A 101 -15.15 -1.67 -1.98
CA HIS A 101 -15.71 -1.31 -3.28
C HIS A 101 -17.05 -2.00 -3.48
N GLU A 102 -18.13 -1.29 -3.19
CA GLU A 102 -19.48 -1.67 -3.61
C GLU A 102 -19.71 -1.31 -5.09
N ALA A 103 -20.77 -1.83 -5.70
CA ALA A 103 -21.06 -1.59 -7.12
C ALA A 103 -21.31 -0.10 -7.47
N GLN A 104 -21.80 0.69 -6.51
CA GLN A 104 -22.23 2.08 -6.74
C GLN A 104 -21.51 3.11 -5.86
N HIS A 105 -20.85 2.68 -4.80
CA HIS A 105 -20.17 3.56 -3.86
C HIS A 105 -18.89 2.89 -3.34
N LYS A 106 -18.02 3.71 -2.74
CA LYS A 106 -16.81 3.27 -2.07
C LYS A 106 -16.88 3.73 -0.62
N SER A 107 -16.63 2.82 0.30
CA SER A 107 -16.66 3.11 1.73
C SER A 107 -15.26 3.02 2.31
N ALA A 108 -14.79 4.13 2.89
CA ALA A 108 -13.54 4.18 3.63
C ALA A 108 -13.73 3.61 5.04
N TRP A 109 -12.71 2.94 5.53
CA TRP A 109 -12.59 2.36 6.86
C TRP A 109 -11.36 2.98 7.51
N ILE A 110 -11.60 3.96 8.39
CA ILE A 110 -10.58 4.85 8.95
C ILE A 110 -10.48 4.58 10.45
N PHE A 111 -9.28 4.42 10.98
CA PHE A 111 -9.14 4.26 12.43
C PHE A 111 -9.47 5.55 13.17
N GLY A 112 -10.16 5.43 14.29
CA GLY A 112 -10.59 6.55 15.09
C GLY A 112 -10.86 6.15 16.53
N LYS A 113 -10.69 7.09 17.45
CA LYS A 113 -11.01 6.94 18.85
C LYS A 113 -12.34 7.63 19.15
N GLU A 114 -13.24 6.91 19.80
CA GLU A 114 -14.45 7.51 20.35
C GLU A 114 -14.08 8.40 21.54
N LEU A 115 -14.53 9.65 21.51
CA LEU A 115 -14.30 10.61 22.59
C LEU A 115 -15.34 10.40 23.67
N ALA A 116 -14.88 10.19 24.90
CA ALA A 116 -15.78 10.01 26.02
C ALA A 116 -16.53 11.31 26.34
N GLU A 117 -17.82 11.22 26.62
CA GLU A 117 -18.66 12.39 26.88
C GLU A 117 -18.19 13.24 28.08
N TRP A 118 -17.57 12.60 29.08
CA TRP A 118 -17.14 13.25 30.32
C TRP A 118 -15.65 13.60 30.36
N TYR A 119 -14.89 13.30 29.30
CA TYR A 119 -13.46 13.58 29.21
C TYR A 119 -13.18 14.37 27.94
N THR A 120 -12.40 15.44 28.04
CA THR A 120 -11.95 16.16 26.85
C THR A 120 -10.76 15.43 26.24
N ALA A 121 -10.47 15.67 24.95
CA ALA A 121 -9.26 15.12 24.31
C ALA A 121 -7.96 15.53 25.04
N GLU A 122 -8.00 16.67 25.75
CA GLU A 122 -6.89 17.18 26.57
C GLU A 122 -6.80 16.52 27.96
N GLN A 123 -7.88 15.89 28.43
CA GLN A 123 -8.00 15.26 29.76
C GLN A 123 -8.50 13.83 29.62
N ASP A 124 -7.81 13.04 28.80
CA ASP A 124 -8.12 11.64 28.60
C ASP A 124 -7.84 10.84 29.89
N TYR A 125 -8.86 10.14 30.39
CA TYR A 125 -8.69 9.27 31.55
C TYR A 125 -7.90 8.03 31.16
N MET A 126 -6.65 7.96 31.64
CA MET A 126 -5.84 6.76 31.53
C MET A 126 -6.19 5.82 32.67
N ALA A 127 -6.86 4.71 32.35
CA ALA A 127 -7.09 3.64 33.31
C ALA A 127 -5.75 3.16 33.91
N PRO A 128 -5.68 2.83 35.22
CA PRO A 128 -4.49 2.24 35.81
C PRO A 128 -4.04 1.01 35.03
N VAL A 129 -2.73 0.79 34.89
CA VAL A 129 -2.16 -0.33 34.10
C VAL A 129 -2.76 -1.68 34.50
N SER A 130 -3.03 -1.90 35.79
CA SER A 130 -3.65 -3.13 36.30
C SER A 130 -5.11 -3.34 35.89
N GLN A 131 -5.76 -2.32 35.32
CA GLN A 131 -7.13 -2.33 34.83
C GLN A 131 -7.22 -2.21 33.30
N GLN A 132 -6.07 -2.06 32.62
CA GLN A 132 -6.03 -2.02 31.16
C GLN A 132 -6.15 -3.44 30.60
N SER A 133 -6.88 -3.59 29.50
CA SER A 133 -6.93 -4.84 28.74
C SER A 133 -5.56 -5.14 28.13
N GLU A 134 -5.12 -6.39 28.21
CA GLU A 134 -3.92 -6.86 27.52
C GLU A 134 -4.09 -6.82 25.98
N LEU A 135 -5.33 -6.93 25.50
CA LEU A 135 -5.68 -6.74 24.10
C LEU A 135 -6.04 -5.28 23.83
N ARG A 136 -5.35 -4.67 22.87
CA ARG A 136 -5.66 -3.32 22.41
C ARG A 136 -6.88 -3.38 21.48
N GLN A 137 -7.93 -2.63 21.82
CA GLN A 137 -9.12 -2.55 20.99
C GLN A 137 -8.99 -1.33 20.06
N GLU A 138 -9.06 -1.58 18.76
CA GLU A 138 -9.03 -0.55 17.72
C GLU A 138 -10.39 -0.46 17.03
N VAL A 139 -10.76 0.72 16.54
CA VAL A 139 -12.05 0.94 15.86
C VAL A 139 -11.83 1.53 14.48
N MET A 140 -12.28 0.81 13.45
CA MET A 140 -12.40 1.32 12.09
C MET A 140 -13.80 1.87 11.84
N TRP A 141 -13.87 3.13 11.46
CA TRP A 141 -15.09 3.88 11.20
C TRP A 141 -15.38 3.91 9.70
N ARG A 142 -16.60 3.49 9.34
CA ARG A 142 -17.11 3.54 7.97
C ARG A 142 -17.48 4.97 7.60
N TYR A 143 -16.88 5.47 6.54
CA TYR A 143 -17.22 6.74 5.92
C TYR A 143 -17.45 6.56 4.42
N GLN A 144 -18.62 6.91 3.93
CA GLN A 144 -18.92 6.81 2.50
C GLN A 144 -18.22 7.95 1.74
N LEU A 145 -17.35 7.59 0.80
CA LEU A 145 -16.58 8.56 0.04
C LEU A 145 -17.46 9.31 -0.96
N ASN A 146 -17.23 10.62 -1.07
CA ASN A 146 -17.79 11.41 -2.14
C ASN A 146 -17.15 11.03 -3.50
N HIS A 147 -17.82 11.41 -4.58
CA HIS A 147 -17.40 11.01 -5.93
C HIS A 147 -16.05 11.62 -6.37
N LYS A 148 -15.64 12.77 -5.82
CA LYS A 148 -14.32 13.37 -6.08
C LYS A 148 -13.22 12.47 -5.51
N LEU A 149 -13.32 12.12 -4.22
CA LEU A 149 -12.37 11.24 -3.55
C LEU A 149 -12.36 9.86 -4.19
N ALA A 150 -13.54 9.29 -4.45
CA ALA A 150 -13.68 7.97 -5.04
C ALA A 150 -12.94 7.84 -6.39
N ARG A 151 -12.90 8.91 -7.19
CA ARG A 151 -12.12 8.96 -8.45
C ARG A 151 -10.63 9.09 -8.22
N GLN A 152 -10.19 9.84 -7.21
CA GLN A 152 -8.76 9.96 -6.90
C GLN A 152 -8.14 8.61 -6.56
N LEU A 153 -8.90 7.72 -5.90
CA LEU A 153 -8.46 6.37 -5.57
C LEU A 153 -8.12 5.51 -6.79
N ASP A 154 -8.73 5.78 -7.96
CA ASP A 154 -8.52 4.95 -9.16
C ASP A 154 -7.08 5.01 -9.67
N THR A 155 -6.36 6.07 -9.33
CA THR A 155 -4.92 6.23 -9.67
C THR A 155 -4.05 5.14 -9.04
N ASP A 156 -4.46 4.58 -7.90
CA ASP A 156 -3.72 3.50 -7.24
C ASP A 156 -3.88 2.15 -7.92
N PHE A 157 -4.85 2.01 -8.84
CA PHE A 157 -5.10 0.77 -9.58
C PHE A 157 -4.37 0.67 -10.92
N ALA A 158 -3.60 1.68 -11.31
CA ALA A 158 -2.70 1.57 -12.45
C ALA A 158 -1.66 0.46 -12.20
N SER A 159 -1.49 -0.43 -13.17
CA SER A 159 -0.55 -1.56 -13.08
C SER A 159 0.87 -1.03 -12.82
N PRO A 160 1.55 -1.51 -11.77
CA PRO A 160 2.88 -1.04 -11.42
C PRO A 160 3.95 -1.64 -12.35
N ASN A 161 4.99 -0.85 -12.63
CA ASN A 161 6.25 -1.37 -13.15
C ASN A 161 7.19 -1.62 -11.96
N TRP A 162 7.29 -2.87 -11.52
CA TRP A 162 8.07 -3.23 -10.33
C TRP A 162 9.57 -2.97 -10.47
N ASP A 163 10.13 -3.13 -11.67
CA ASP A 163 11.55 -2.84 -11.94
C ASP A 163 11.86 -1.33 -11.84
N GLU A 164 10.94 -0.48 -12.30
CA GLU A 164 11.05 0.97 -12.13
C GLU A 164 10.89 1.40 -10.66
N ILE A 165 9.94 0.79 -9.94
CA ILE A 165 9.74 1.03 -8.52
C ILE A 165 10.98 0.64 -7.72
N ASP A 166 11.58 -0.53 -7.98
CA ASP A 166 12.83 -0.96 -7.33
C ASP A 166 13.98 0.00 -7.62
N ARG A 167 14.18 0.38 -8.88
CA ARG A 167 15.23 1.32 -9.26
C ARG A 167 15.08 2.66 -8.54
N PHE A 168 13.85 3.18 -8.48
CA PHE A 168 13.53 4.43 -7.81
C PHE A 168 13.75 4.33 -6.30
N ILE A 169 13.23 3.30 -5.64
CA ILE A 169 13.40 3.11 -4.19
C ILE A 169 14.89 2.97 -3.85
N ARG A 170 15.65 2.21 -4.64
CA ARG A 170 17.10 2.07 -4.46
C ARG A 170 17.83 3.41 -4.57
N SER A 171 17.55 4.20 -5.60
CA SER A 171 18.20 5.50 -5.78
C SER A 171 17.85 6.49 -4.67
N GLU A 172 16.57 6.51 -4.26
CA GLU A 172 16.08 7.50 -3.31
C GLU A 172 16.43 7.20 -1.85
N LEU A 173 16.53 5.90 -1.49
CA LEU A 173 16.72 5.43 -0.13
C LEU A 173 18.06 4.71 0.07
N PHE A 174 18.28 3.60 -0.61
CA PHE A 174 19.41 2.69 -0.32
C PHE A 174 20.77 3.18 -0.85
N LEU A 175 20.78 4.06 -1.84
CA LEU A 175 22.00 4.71 -2.35
C LEU A 175 22.22 6.10 -1.72
N ASN A 176 21.38 6.49 -0.76
CA ASN A 176 21.51 7.77 -0.08
C ASN A 176 22.67 7.75 0.93
N PRO A 177 23.43 8.85 1.11
CA PRO A 177 24.47 8.93 2.14
C PRO A 177 23.99 8.61 3.56
N CYS A 178 22.71 8.88 3.88
CA CYS A 178 22.13 8.56 5.19
C CYS A 178 21.97 7.04 5.42
N ALA A 179 22.00 6.23 4.36
CA ALA A 179 21.95 4.77 4.45
C ALA A 179 23.35 4.12 4.41
N THR A 180 24.41 4.92 4.61
CA THR A 180 25.78 4.39 4.74
C THR A 180 25.83 3.46 5.95
N GLU A 181 26.51 2.33 5.82
CA GLU A 181 26.59 1.27 6.85
C GLU A 181 25.29 0.48 7.09
N PHE A 182 24.22 0.72 6.31
CA PHE A 182 23.05 -0.14 6.33
C PHE A 182 23.42 -1.58 5.95
N VAL A 183 23.02 -2.54 6.78
CA VAL A 183 23.25 -3.97 6.56
C VAL A 183 21.96 -4.61 6.05
N GLU A 184 22.07 -5.35 4.95
CA GLU A 184 20.94 -6.06 4.36
C GLU A 184 20.38 -7.13 5.32
N PRO A 185 19.05 -7.21 5.51
CA PRO A 185 18.46 -8.20 6.41
C PRO A 185 18.57 -9.61 5.83
N GLU A 186 19.08 -10.56 6.63
CA GLU A 186 19.26 -11.97 6.23
C GLU A 186 17.95 -12.67 5.81
N GLN A 187 16.81 -12.18 6.30
CA GLN A 187 15.48 -12.73 6.05
C GLN A 187 14.90 -12.32 4.69
N SER A 188 15.60 -11.51 3.90
CA SER A 188 15.14 -10.97 2.61
C SER A 188 14.63 -12.01 1.60
N ALA A 189 15.07 -13.26 1.71
CA ALA A 189 14.63 -14.37 0.84
C ALA A 189 13.39 -15.12 1.37
N LYS A 190 12.89 -14.78 2.57
CA LYS A 190 11.75 -15.42 3.21
C LYS A 190 10.46 -14.60 2.98
N PRO A 191 9.27 -15.23 3.07
CA PRO A 191 8.03 -14.49 3.14
C PRO A 191 8.03 -13.52 4.31
N TYR A 192 7.49 -12.33 4.10
CA TYR A 192 7.40 -11.29 5.13
C TYR A 192 6.24 -11.56 6.09
N PHE A 193 6.56 -11.92 7.34
CA PHE A 193 5.59 -12.30 8.38
C PHE A 193 5.06 -11.13 9.21
N GLY A 194 5.67 -9.95 9.11
CA GLY A 194 5.27 -8.75 9.81
C GLY A 194 5.50 -8.74 11.33
N VAL A 195 6.01 -9.82 11.92
CA VAL A 195 6.33 -9.93 13.34
C VAL A 195 7.76 -10.43 13.54
N ASP A 196 8.38 -10.08 14.66
CA ASP A 196 9.65 -10.67 15.05
C ASP A 196 9.41 -12.13 15.50
N LEU A 197 9.95 -13.06 14.71
CA LEU A 197 9.84 -14.50 14.96
C LEU A 197 10.74 -14.96 16.11
N THR A 198 11.76 -14.17 16.48
CA THR A 198 12.69 -14.54 17.54
C THR A 198 12.10 -14.27 18.93
N GLN A 199 11.25 -13.25 19.05
CA GLN A 199 10.58 -12.89 20.30
C GLN A 199 9.32 -13.72 20.57
N ASN A 200 8.68 -14.24 19.53
CA ASN A 200 7.45 -15.04 19.61
C ASN A 200 7.72 -16.55 19.56
N ALA A 201 8.87 -17.00 20.06
CA ALA A 201 9.25 -18.42 20.14
C ALA A 201 8.44 -19.24 21.16
N THR A 202 7.27 -18.76 21.58
CA THR A 202 6.25 -19.61 22.19
C THR A 202 5.70 -20.52 21.10
N GLU A 203 5.74 -21.83 21.34
CA GLU A 203 5.26 -22.88 20.43
C GLU A 203 3.79 -22.66 20.05
N SER A 204 3.53 -21.84 19.04
CA SER A 204 2.22 -21.74 18.42
C SER A 204 1.95 -23.04 17.66
N ILE A 205 0.85 -23.70 17.99
CA ILE A 205 0.36 -24.89 17.28
C ILE A 205 0.00 -24.53 15.82
N TYR A 206 -0.28 -23.25 15.54
CA TYR A 206 -0.61 -22.77 14.20
C TYR A 206 0.62 -22.30 13.43
N PRO A 207 0.68 -22.57 12.12
CA PRO A 207 1.77 -22.10 11.27
C PRO A 207 1.78 -20.57 11.22
N THR A 208 2.97 -19.99 11.20
CA THR A 208 3.13 -18.55 11.00
C THR A 208 2.81 -18.18 9.56
N LEU A 209 1.94 -17.19 9.37
CA LEU A 209 1.47 -16.78 8.05
C LEU A 209 2.15 -15.49 7.58
N ALA A 210 2.51 -15.42 6.31
CA ALA A 210 3.03 -14.18 5.72
C ALA A 210 1.88 -13.16 5.53
N LEU A 211 2.19 -11.87 5.54
CA LEU A 211 1.19 -10.81 5.34
C LEU A 211 0.57 -10.79 3.94
N ILE A 212 1.23 -11.46 2.99
CA ILE A 212 0.76 -11.68 1.62
C ILE A 212 0.54 -13.19 1.45
N PRO A 213 -0.60 -13.64 0.88
CA PRO A 213 -0.84 -15.06 0.60
C PRO A 213 0.27 -15.69 -0.26
N ALA A 214 0.64 -16.93 0.07
CA ALA A 214 1.79 -17.62 -0.53
C ALA A 214 1.57 -18.09 -1.98
N ASP A 215 0.34 -18.10 -2.47
CA ASP A 215 -0.01 -18.57 -3.81
C ASP A 215 0.44 -17.62 -4.93
N TYR A 216 0.99 -16.46 -4.58
CA TYR A 216 1.35 -15.41 -5.52
C TYR A 216 2.87 -15.19 -5.61
N PRO A 217 3.37 -14.82 -6.80
CA PRO A 217 4.77 -14.45 -6.99
C PRO A 217 5.05 -13.04 -6.45
N ALA A 218 5.12 -12.93 -5.12
CA ALA A 218 5.31 -11.66 -4.39
C ALA A 218 6.72 -11.51 -3.78
N ALA A 219 7.72 -12.17 -4.35
CA ALA A 219 9.08 -12.22 -3.79
C ALA A 219 9.69 -10.82 -3.58
N TYR A 220 9.45 -9.89 -4.52
CA TYR A 220 9.95 -8.53 -4.40
C TYR A 220 9.27 -7.76 -3.27
N ALA A 221 7.95 -7.91 -3.10
CA ALA A 221 7.25 -7.29 -1.98
C ALA A 221 7.79 -7.79 -0.64
N HIS A 222 7.98 -9.10 -0.48
CA HIS A 222 8.51 -9.66 0.76
C HIS A 222 9.92 -9.13 1.07
N GLN A 223 10.82 -9.17 0.09
CA GLN A 223 12.18 -8.67 0.24
C GLN A 223 12.19 -7.19 0.63
N MET A 224 11.47 -6.35 -0.12
CA MET A 224 11.52 -4.90 0.08
C MET A 224 10.86 -4.47 1.39
N LEU A 225 9.80 -5.14 1.85
CA LEU A 225 9.22 -4.88 3.17
C LEU A 225 10.22 -5.16 4.31
N TYR A 226 11.01 -6.24 4.23
CA TYR A 226 12.10 -6.47 5.19
C TYR A 226 13.15 -5.36 5.15
N ARG A 227 13.56 -4.96 3.95
CA ARG A 227 14.61 -3.93 3.78
C ARG A 227 14.15 -2.56 4.27
N LEU A 228 12.89 -2.17 4.02
CA LEU A 228 12.33 -0.89 4.48
C LEU A 228 12.16 -0.85 6.00
N ASP A 229 11.66 -1.92 6.63
CA ASP A 229 11.58 -2.01 8.10
C ASP A 229 12.98 -1.94 8.74
N ALA A 230 13.96 -2.67 8.19
CA ALA A 230 15.33 -2.66 8.70
C ALA A 230 16.00 -1.29 8.53
N LEU A 231 15.76 -0.62 7.39
CA LEU A 231 16.28 0.73 7.14
C LEU A 231 15.65 1.74 8.10
N ASP A 232 14.35 1.66 8.35
CA ASP A 232 13.69 2.53 9.33
C ASP A 232 14.31 2.34 10.73
N GLN A 233 14.46 1.10 11.18
CA GLN A 233 15.11 0.82 12.45
C GLN A 233 16.55 1.36 12.53
N HIS A 234 17.32 1.21 11.46
CA HIS A 234 18.69 1.74 11.36
C HIS A 234 18.71 3.27 11.49
N ILE A 235 17.87 3.98 10.74
CA ILE A 235 17.80 5.45 10.77
C ILE A 235 17.26 5.96 12.12
N GLN A 236 16.23 5.33 12.68
CA GLN A 236 15.73 5.70 14.01
C GLN A 236 16.80 5.52 15.09
N ASN A 237 17.64 4.48 14.99
CA ASN A 237 18.75 4.28 15.90
C ASN A 237 19.80 5.40 15.78
N GLN A 238 20.18 5.77 14.56
CA GLN A 238 21.09 6.90 14.33
C GLN A 238 20.53 8.24 14.83
N ILE A 239 19.21 8.46 14.70
CA ILE A 239 18.56 9.67 15.23
C ILE A 239 18.58 9.69 16.78
N GLN A 240 18.40 8.53 17.42
CA GLN A 240 18.43 8.41 18.89
C GLN A 240 19.85 8.46 19.46
N HIS A 241 20.82 7.96 18.72
CA HIS A 241 22.24 7.92 19.08
C HIS A 241 23.07 8.60 17.98
N PRO A 242 23.10 9.95 17.95
CA PRO A 242 23.66 10.71 16.84
C PRO A 242 25.20 10.79 16.89
N TYR A 243 25.85 9.64 16.79
CA TYR A 243 27.30 9.49 16.78
C TYR A 243 27.73 8.72 15.54
N HIS A 244 28.87 9.12 14.97
CA HIS A 244 29.60 8.33 13.98
C HIS A 244 30.17 7.06 14.62
N ALA A 245 30.56 6.09 13.79
CA ALA A 245 31.13 4.82 14.25
C ALA A 245 32.44 4.98 15.06
N ASP A 246 33.16 6.09 14.86
CA ASP A 246 34.36 6.45 15.63
C ASP A 246 34.06 7.13 16.98
N GLY A 247 32.78 7.33 17.30
CA GLY A 247 32.30 7.95 18.53
C GLY A 247 32.22 9.48 18.49
N THR A 248 32.52 10.11 17.35
CA THR A 248 32.33 11.57 17.19
C THR A 248 30.84 11.90 17.02
N GLU A 249 30.40 13.05 17.54
CA GLU A 249 29.00 13.48 17.41
C GLU A 249 28.69 13.93 15.97
N LEU A 250 27.48 13.61 15.50
CA LEU A 250 26.97 14.13 14.24
C LEU A 250 26.75 15.63 14.32
N GLU A 251 27.19 16.36 13.28
CA GLU A 251 26.97 17.79 13.19
C GLU A 251 25.46 18.12 13.10
N PRO A 252 25.01 19.32 13.54
CA PRO A 252 23.59 19.67 13.50
C PRO A 252 22.95 19.57 12.10
N SER A 253 23.71 19.83 11.04
CA SER A 253 23.28 19.68 9.65
C SER A 253 23.07 18.21 9.26
N GLU A 254 23.93 17.31 9.73
CA GLU A 254 23.81 15.86 9.51
C GLU A 254 22.59 15.30 10.24
N GLN A 255 22.38 15.72 11.48
CA GLN A 255 21.18 15.34 12.24
C GLN A 255 19.89 15.84 11.58
N LEU A 256 19.89 17.06 11.02
CA LEU A 256 18.75 17.58 10.26
C LEU A 256 18.50 16.76 8.98
N ASN A 257 19.56 16.41 8.25
CA ASN A 257 19.48 15.57 7.06
C ASN A 257 18.91 14.18 7.39
N LEU A 258 19.32 13.56 8.50
CA LEU A 258 18.75 12.29 8.97
C LEU A 258 17.25 12.39 9.24
N ARG A 259 16.78 13.48 9.87
CA ARG A 259 15.34 13.68 10.11
C ARG A 259 14.55 13.85 8.81
N HIS A 260 15.08 14.62 7.85
CA HIS A 260 14.46 14.75 6.52
C HIS A 260 14.47 13.42 5.75
N PHE A 261 15.55 12.65 5.86
CA PHE A 261 15.63 11.33 5.27
C PHE A 261 14.61 10.36 5.91
N SER A 262 14.44 10.39 7.23
CA SER A 262 13.41 9.62 7.94
C SER A 262 12.01 9.94 7.43
N GLN A 263 11.67 11.22 7.26
CA GLN A 263 10.36 11.62 6.70
C GLN A 263 10.16 11.11 5.27
N LYS A 264 11.21 11.18 4.45
CA LYS A 264 11.18 10.66 3.08
C LYS A 264 11.03 9.14 3.04
N LEU A 265 11.72 8.44 3.95
CA LEU A 265 11.61 6.99 4.11
C LEU A 265 10.19 6.60 4.49
N GLU A 266 9.58 7.27 5.47
CA GLU A 266 8.19 7.04 5.88
C GLU A 266 7.21 7.23 4.72
N ASP A 267 7.35 8.32 3.94
CA ASP A 267 6.51 8.60 2.77
C ASP A 267 6.65 7.53 1.67
N LEU A 268 7.89 7.16 1.32
CA LEU A 268 8.15 6.13 0.32
C LEU A 268 7.72 4.74 0.79
N HIS A 269 7.89 4.43 2.08
CA HIS A 269 7.40 3.20 2.68
C HIS A 269 5.88 3.12 2.61
N ALA A 270 5.17 4.19 2.99
CA ALA A 270 3.72 4.25 2.91
C ALA A 270 3.22 4.07 1.47
N LYS A 271 3.85 4.74 0.49
CA LYS A 271 3.56 4.56 -0.94
C LYS A 271 3.79 3.12 -1.41
N PHE A 272 4.88 2.51 -0.98
CA PHE A 272 5.19 1.13 -1.32
C PHE A 272 4.16 0.15 -0.76
N ILE A 273 3.78 0.29 0.52
CA ILE A 273 2.72 -0.53 1.15
C ILE A 273 1.40 -0.40 0.38
N THR A 274 1.00 0.82 -0.01
CA THR A 274 -0.19 1.04 -0.85
C THR A 274 -0.11 0.28 -2.18
N LYS A 275 1.04 0.32 -2.86
CA LYS A 275 1.23 -0.42 -4.12
C LYS A 275 1.19 -1.92 -3.91
N VAL A 276 1.85 -2.44 -2.87
CA VAL A 276 1.81 -3.87 -2.53
C VAL A 276 0.39 -4.31 -2.22
N ALA A 277 -0.33 -3.64 -1.32
CA ALA A 277 -1.70 -4.02 -0.95
C ALA A 277 -2.65 -4.13 -2.15
N ASN A 278 -2.48 -3.25 -3.14
CA ASN A 278 -3.36 -3.19 -4.30
C ASN A 278 -2.93 -4.07 -5.49
N HIS A 279 -1.68 -4.56 -5.52
CA HIS A 279 -1.06 -5.26 -6.66
C HIS A 279 -0.17 -6.47 -6.28
N TYR A 280 -0.26 -6.96 -5.05
CA TYR A 280 0.61 -7.99 -4.48
C TYR A 280 0.75 -9.25 -5.36
N GLN A 281 -0.30 -9.61 -6.11
CA GLN A 281 -0.32 -10.78 -7.00
C GLN A 281 0.77 -10.76 -8.09
N THR A 282 1.33 -9.59 -8.39
CA THR A 282 2.35 -9.40 -9.44
C THR A 282 3.67 -8.87 -8.92
N ALA A 283 3.84 -8.75 -7.59
CA ALA A 283 4.95 -8.05 -6.97
C ALA A 283 6.27 -8.85 -7.00
N GLN A 284 6.80 -9.01 -8.21
CA GLN A 284 8.07 -9.64 -8.54
C GLN A 284 8.85 -8.78 -9.53
N LEU A 285 10.19 -8.87 -9.47
CA LEU A 285 11.07 -8.25 -10.46
C LEU A 285 11.22 -9.14 -11.69
N THR A 286 11.56 -8.51 -12.82
CA THR A 286 11.91 -9.27 -14.02
C THR A 286 13.22 -10.03 -13.76
N PRO A 287 13.27 -11.36 -13.99
CA PRO A 287 14.50 -12.11 -13.81
C PRO A 287 15.62 -11.55 -14.68
N VAL A 288 16.75 -11.21 -14.07
CA VAL A 288 17.95 -10.85 -14.82
C VAL A 288 18.43 -12.11 -15.54
N GLN A 289 18.31 -12.13 -16.87
CA GLN A 289 18.90 -13.18 -17.68
C GLN A 289 20.43 -13.07 -17.61
N THR A 290 21.03 -13.79 -16.67
CA THR A 290 22.44 -14.13 -16.78
C THR A 290 22.59 -15.08 -17.96
N PRO A 291 23.40 -14.76 -18.99
CA PRO A 291 23.66 -15.71 -20.08
C PRO A 291 24.22 -17.00 -19.47
N ASP A 292 23.57 -18.12 -19.76
CA ASP A 292 24.00 -19.42 -19.28
C ASP A 292 25.41 -19.71 -19.84
N PRO A 293 26.44 -19.90 -18.99
CA PRO A 293 27.79 -20.20 -19.44
C PRO A 293 27.90 -21.55 -20.16
N PHE A 294 26.86 -22.40 -20.12
CA PHE A 294 26.76 -23.67 -20.81
C PHE A 294 25.84 -23.62 -22.05
N GLU A 295 25.09 -22.52 -22.27
CA GLU A 295 24.42 -22.30 -23.54
C GLU A 295 25.44 -21.87 -24.60
N SER A 296 25.92 -22.84 -25.36
CA SER A 296 26.53 -22.58 -26.65
C SER A 296 25.51 -21.87 -27.52
N THR A 297 25.79 -20.61 -27.84
CA THR A 297 24.94 -19.73 -28.65
C THR A 297 24.53 -20.47 -29.92
N PRO A 298 23.24 -20.77 -30.17
CA PRO A 298 22.84 -21.03 -31.53
C PRO A 298 23.04 -19.71 -32.26
N SER A 299 23.90 -19.75 -33.27
CA SER A 299 24.14 -18.66 -34.20
C SER A 299 22.82 -17.96 -34.53
N GLN A 300 22.83 -16.63 -34.53
CA GLN A 300 21.77 -15.83 -35.12
C GLN A 300 21.36 -16.44 -36.46
N VAL A 301 20.21 -17.12 -36.49
CA VAL A 301 19.52 -17.36 -37.75
C VAL A 301 18.91 -16.01 -38.10
N GLN A 302 19.70 -15.21 -38.79
CA GLN A 302 19.16 -14.20 -39.67
C GLN A 302 18.18 -14.94 -40.59
N ASN A 303 16.89 -14.78 -40.34
CA ASN A 303 15.86 -15.11 -41.31
C ASN A 303 16.07 -14.18 -42.52
N ILE A 304 16.96 -14.60 -43.42
CA ILE A 304 17.05 -14.10 -44.77
C ILE A 304 15.76 -14.54 -45.44
N ALA A 305 14.79 -13.62 -45.47
CA ALA A 305 13.60 -13.76 -46.28
C ALA A 305 14.03 -13.95 -47.74
N SER A 306 13.60 -15.05 -48.34
CA SER A 306 13.78 -15.31 -49.77
C SER A 306 12.98 -14.29 -50.61
N PRO A 307 13.48 -13.88 -51.79
CA PRO A 307 12.86 -12.81 -52.57
C PRO A 307 11.64 -13.34 -53.34
N GLN A 308 10.46 -12.83 -53.02
CA GLN A 308 9.27 -13.01 -53.86
C GLN A 308 9.11 -11.84 -54.85
N ILE A 309 8.80 -12.23 -56.08
CA ILE A 309 8.63 -11.47 -57.32
C ILE A 309 7.48 -10.43 -57.18
N PRO A 310 7.58 -9.24 -57.81
CA PRO A 310 6.67 -8.12 -57.55
C PRO A 310 5.48 -8.05 -58.54
N THR A 311 4.27 -7.74 -58.04
CA THR A 311 3.18 -6.95 -58.70
C THR A 311 1.88 -6.97 -57.86
N PRO A 312 0.95 -6.01 -58.00
CA PRO A 312 1.09 -4.56 -58.03
C PRO A 312 0.35 -3.89 -56.84
N ALA A 313 0.62 -2.60 -56.64
CA ALA A 313 0.15 -1.78 -55.53
C ALA A 313 -1.38 -1.75 -55.34
N ALA A 314 -1.82 -2.03 -54.11
CA ALA A 314 -3.11 -1.60 -53.59
C ALA A 314 -2.93 -0.30 -52.79
N THR A 315 -3.21 0.82 -53.46
CA THR A 315 -3.44 2.13 -52.86
C THR A 315 -4.46 2.06 -51.72
N HIS A 316 -4.04 2.27 -50.47
CA HIS A 316 -4.95 2.58 -49.38
C HIS A 316 -4.97 4.09 -49.09
N LYS A 317 -6.10 4.67 -49.46
CA LYS A 317 -6.59 6.03 -49.24
C LYS A 317 -6.35 6.51 -47.80
N VAL A 318 -5.77 7.71 -47.68
CA VAL A 318 -5.91 8.56 -46.49
C VAL A 318 -7.41 8.86 -46.32
N GLY A 319 -7.98 8.37 -45.22
CA GLY A 319 -9.41 8.49 -44.95
C GLY A 319 -9.82 9.94 -44.74
N THR A 320 -10.65 10.45 -45.64
CA THR A 320 -11.35 11.75 -45.60
C THR A 320 -12.06 12.02 -44.26
N SER A 321 -12.35 10.98 -43.48
CA SER A 321 -12.96 11.04 -42.15
C SER A 321 -12.10 11.75 -41.09
N ALA A 322 -10.77 11.61 -41.14
CA ALA A 322 -9.89 12.27 -40.16
C ALA A 322 -9.78 13.78 -40.42
N VAL A 323 -9.74 14.19 -41.69
CA VAL A 323 -9.64 15.60 -42.09
C VAL A 323 -10.97 16.33 -41.83
N ILE A 324 -12.11 15.69 -42.10
CA ILE A 324 -13.43 16.29 -41.81
C ILE A 324 -13.63 16.47 -40.30
N LYS A 325 -13.21 15.51 -39.47
CA LYS A 325 -13.28 15.67 -38.00
C LYS A 325 -12.42 16.83 -37.49
N LEU A 326 -11.22 17.02 -38.05
CA LEU A 326 -10.35 18.12 -37.66
C LEU A 326 -10.97 19.48 -38.02
N ILE A 327 -11.50 19.62 -39.24
CA ILE A 327 -12.15 20.86 -39.70
C ILE A 327 -13.37 21.19 -38.83
N LEU A 328 -14.20 20.19 -38.49
CA LEU A 328 -15.39 20.40 -37.68
C LEU A 328 -15.02 20.82 -36.24
N MET A 329 -13.96 20.24 -35.67
CA MET A 329 -13.43 20.65 -34.37
C MET A 329 -12.92 22.10 -34.41
N THR A 330 -12.21 22.50 -35.46
CA THR A 330 -11.71 23.87 -35.61
C THR A 330 -12.84 24.89 -35.73
N VAL A 331 -13.90 24.59 -36.48
CA VAL A 331 -15.08 25.49 -36.61
C VAL A 331 -15.78 25.67 -35.26
N VAL A 332 -15.93 24.60 -34.46
CA VAL A 332 -16.55 24.68 -33.13
C VAL A 332 -15.71 25.55 -32.18
N ILE A 333 -14.38 25.41 -32.21
CA ILE A 333 -13.48 26.23 -31.39
C ILE A 333 -13.53 27.70 -31.81
N CYS A 334 -13.53 28.00 -33.11
CA CYS A 334 -13.65 29.38 -33.60
C CYS A 334 -15.01 30.01 -33.26
N ALA A 335 -16.09 29.24 -33.34
CA ALA A 335 -17.42 29.71 -32.95
C ALA A 335 -17.53 29.96 -31.44
N ALA A 336 -16.92 29.09 -30.62
CA ALA A 336 -16.86 29.29 -29.17
C ALA A 336 -16.02 30.52 -28.79
N ALA A 337 -14.88 30.73 -29.44
CA ALA A 337 -14.06 31.93 -29.23
C ALA A 337 -14.80 33.23 -29.63
N TYR A 338 -15.54 33.19 -30.74
CA TYR A 338 -16.37 34.31 -31.19
C TYR A 338 -17.54 34.61 -30.24
N TYR A 339 -18.19 33.59 -29.68
CA TYR A 339 -19.37 33.74 -28.83
C TYR A 339 -19.05 34.08 -27.37
N PHE A 340 -17.92 33.59 -26.85
CA PHE A 340 -17.49 33.81 -25.46
C PHE A 340 -16.46 34.94 -25.31
N GLY A 341 -16.09 35.63 -26.39
CA GLY A 341 -15.29 36.85 -26.35
C GLY A 341 -13.94 36.65 -25.66
N LEU A 342 -13.02 35.94 -26.34
CA LEU A 342 -11.58 35.98 -26.06
C LEU A 342 -10.90 36.99 -26.99
#